data_AF-U3AMY4-F1
#
_entry.id   AF-U3AMY4-F1
#
_cell.length_a   1.000
_cell.length_b   1.000
_cell.length_c   1.000
_cell.angle_alpha   90.00
_cell.angle_beta   90.00
_cell.angle_gamma   90.00
#
_symmetry.space_group_name_H-M   'P 1'
#
loop_
_entity.id
_entity.type
_entity.pdbx_description
1 polymer ?
#
loop_
_entity_poly.entity_id
_entity_poly.type
_entity_poly.pdbx_seq_one_letter_code
_entity_poly.pdbx_strand_id
1 'polypeptide(L)'
;MKKSGIAVAVIVLAGGVYVANNILVEKAANELVSYVEHLAHETSSSAHADVQVLGSTVNGNQIEQELAIYVIDNGKRIENPIYITHSAQVGLFGFSVDGKLILAKDKGLAAMFISEVTSFNENINYTLRPTTHSIDLSSKLNIGVIQGKHKETTKIGEMAMAVSGTVEDSVMTFTVDGLNIHDYNGNMFNFGKLTIDQVTTAENHTLDITLSNGSILDPSGSLHFKDIKLLTSTGVGDMSAINYDWTIGSVDVNSATLTLDDFKMGLKGRLEGFDSNKLMDYSNLVSSHRLDEADALFAEILGDGFKFSNIDFYVNDSSIKGGVVLTQRNYQGLPQRQITEAIADAMSVDLDVTLTPQVISRAGIPPKVTNQLMTMDEKNNYHSKIIIANGKVTANGVSLN
;
A
#
# COMPACT_ATOMS: atom_id res chain seq x y z
N MET A 1 36.07 15.59 11.39
CA MET A 1 34.97 16.01 10.51
C MET A 1 35.53 16.03 9.10
N LYS A 2 35.38 14.90 8.39
CA LYS A 2 36.18 14.50 7.24
C LYS A 2 35.54 15.01 5.95
N LYS A 3 36.33 15.79 5.23
CA LYS A 3 35.98 16.57 4.05
C LYS A 3 36.00 15.70 2.79
N SER A 4 34.90 15.74 2.07
CA SER A 4 34.84 15.68 0.60
C SER A 4 35.76 16.78 0.03
N GLY A 5 36.67 16.46 -0.89
CA GLY A 5 37.52 17.47 -1.54
C GLY A 5 38.84 16.96 -2.15
N ILE A 6 38.75 16.28 -3.30
CA ILE A 6 39.59 16.36 -4.51
C ILE A 6 41.12 16.57 -4.34
N ALA A 7 41.91 15.55 -4.72
CA ALA A 7 43.20 15.71 -5.42
C ALA A 7 43.73 14.37 -5.96
N VAL A 8 43.44 14.05 -7.23
CA VAL A 8 44.42 13.33 -8.06
C VAL A 8 44.58 14.13 -9.35
N ALA A 9 45.60 14.97 -9.35
CA ALA A 9 46.08 15.67 -10.52
C ALA A 9 46.62 14.66 -11.55
N VAL A 10 46.13 14.78 -12.78
CA VAL A 10 46.75 14.42 -14.07
C VAL A 10 47.91 13.40 -13.99
N ILE A 11 47.61 12.12 -14.15
CA ILE A 11 48.61 11.14 -14.64
C ILE A 11 48.49 11.08 -16.16
N VAL A 12 49.56 11.55 -16.79
CA VAL A 12 49.94 11.41 -18.20
C VAL A 12 49.29 10.19 -18.89
N LEU A 13 48.41 10.52 -19.84
CA LEU A 13 48.14 9.89 -21.13
C LEU A 13 47.93 8.34 -21.17
N ALA A 14 46.67 7.96 -21.39
CA ALA A 14 46.13 6.65 -21.82
C ALA A 14 46.23 5.45 -20.84
N GLY A 15 47.21 5.38 -19.94
CA GLY A 15 47.31 4.29 -18.94
C GLY A 15 46.73 4.61 -17.56
N GLY A 16 46.81 5.87 -17.12
CA GLY A 16 46.39 6.29 -15.77
C GLY A 16 44.88 6.30 -15.53
N VAL A 17 44.09 6.56 -16.58
CA VAL A 17 42.62 6.49 -16.52
C VAL A 17 42.15 5.05 -16.33
N TYR A 18 42.84 4.09 -16.96
CA TYR A 18 42.56 2.66 -16.79
C TYR A 18 42.91 2.17 -15.37
N VAL A 19 44.07 2.58 -14.84
CA VAL A 19 44.47 2.24 -13.45
C VAL A 19 43.54 2.91 -12.42
N ALA A 20 43.23 4.20 -12.58
CA ALA A 20 42.31 4.91 -11.70
C ALA A 20 40.89 4.32 -11.77
N ASN A 21 40.42 3.97 -12.96
CA ASN A 21 39.17 3.25 -13.16
C ASN A 21 39.18 1.90 -12.42
N ASN A 22 40.22 1.09 -12.59
CA ASN A 22 40.30 -0.23 -11.93
C ASN A 22 40.31 -0.11 -10.40
N ILE A 23 41.04 0.87 -9.84
CA ILE A 23 41.05 1.13 -8.39
C ILE A 23 39.65 1.54 -7.90
N LEU A 24 38.97 2.43 -8.63
CA LEU A 24 37.63 2.90 -8.24
C LEU A 24 36.58 1.79 -8.35
N VAL A 25 36.66 0.97 -9.40
CA VAL A 25 35.81 -0.20 -9.62
C VAL A 25 36.02 -1.24 -8.52
N GLU A 26 37.27 -1.57 -8.21
CA GLU A 26 37.61 -2.53 -7.16
C GLU A 26 37.20 -2.01 -5.76
N LYS A 27 37.37 -0.71 -5.50
CA LYS A 27 36.90 -0.09 -4.24
C LYS A 27 35.38 -0.14 -4.13
N ALA A 28 34.66 0.23 -5.19
CA ALA A 28 33.19 0.16 -5.22
C ALA A 28 32.68 -1.28 -5.07
N ALA A 29 33.37 -2.26 -5.67
CA ALA A 29 33.03 -3.67 -5.52
C ALA A 29 33.20 -4.17 -4.08
N ASN A 30 34.32 -3.83 -3.44
CA ASN A 30 34.57 -4.18 -2.04
C ASN A 30 33.62 -3.47 -1.06
N GLU A 31 33.25 -2.21 -1.35
CA GLU A 31 32.24 -1.47 -0.58
C GLU A 31 30.86 -2.14 -0.70
N LEU A 32 30.45 -2.58 -1.90
CA LEU A 32 29.20 -3.30 -2.09
C LEU A 32 29.17 -4.61 -1.30
N VAL A 33 30.24 -5.42 -1.36
CA VAL A 33 30.35 -6.66 -0.58
C VAL A 33 30.21 -6.37 0.91
N SER A 34 30.98 -5.41 1.42
CA SER A 34 30.95 -5.01 2.84
C SER A 34 29.55 -4.55 3.27
N TYR A 35 28.85 -3.82 2.40
CA TYR A 35 27.50 -3.34 2.66
C TYR A 35 26.48 -4.47 2.70
N VAL A 36 26.53 -5.42 1.76
CA VAL A 36 25.66 -6.61 1.77
C VAL A 36 25.90 -7.47 3.01
N GLU A 37 27.16 -7.66 3.40
CA GLU A 37 27.51 -8.42 4.61
C GLU A 37 27.02 -7.72 5.89
N HIS A 38 27.13 -6.40 5.94
CA HIS A 38 26.61 -5.61 7.04
C HIS A 38 25.09 -5.71 7.15
N LEU A 39 24.36 -5.54 6.03
CA LEU A 39 22.91 -5.69 5.98
C LEU A 39 22.45 -7.09 6.36
N ALA A 40 23.17 -8.13 5.93
CA ALA A 40 22.90 -9.50 6.34
C ALA A 40 23.01 -9.63 7.87
N HIS A 41 24.07 -9.08 8.47
CA HIS A 41 24.25 -9.11 9.93
C HIS A 41 23.15 -8.36 10.70
N GLU A 42 22.76 -7.17 10.22
CA GLU A 42 21.66 -6.41 10.82
C GLU A 42 20.33 -7.15 10.71
N THR A 43 20.04 -7.74 9.53
CA THR A 43 18.81 -8.51 9.30
C THR A 43 18.76 -9.76 10.18
N SER A 44 19.91 -10.40 10.44
CA SER A 44 20.00 -11.56 11.34
C SER A 44 19.70 -11.26 12.80
N SER A 45 19.67 -9.99 13.17
CA SER A 45 19.23 -9.54 14.49
C SER A 45 17.71 -9.40 14.58
N SER A 46 16.97 -9.67 13.49
CA SER A 46 15.51 -9.60 13.46
C SER A 46 14.84 -10.82 14.11
N ALA A 47 13.59 -10.65 14.56
CA ALA A 47 12.80 -11.75 15.11
C ALA A 47 12.29 -12.76 14.05
N HIS A 48 12.48 -12.46 12.75
CA HIS A 48 11.79 -13.15 11.66
C HIS A 48 12.72 -13.88 10.70
N ALA A 49 13.98 -13.43 10.57
CA ALA A 49 14.94 -14.02 9.66
C ALA A 49 16.36 -13.97 10.22
N ASP A 50 17.13 -15.01 9.91
CA ASP A 50 18.57 -15.05 10.09
C ASP A 50 19.25 -15.22 8.73
N VAL A 51 20.10 -14.27 8.36
CA VAL A 51 20.83 -14.23 7.09
C VAL A 51 22.30 -14.56 7.35
N GLN A 52 22.79 -15.59 6.69
CA GLN A 52 24.19 -16.00 6.73
C GLN A 52 24.85 -15.81 5.37
N VAL A 53 26.02 -15.19 5.39
CA VAL A 53 26.90 -15.10 4.23
C VAL A 53 27.75 -16.35 4.18
N LEU A 54 27.59 -17.15 3.13
CA LEU A 54 28.32 -18.42 2.93
C LEU A 54 29.66 -18.19 2.24
N GLY A 55 29.71 -17.20 1.35
CA GLY A 55 30.92 -16.81 0.64
C GLY A 55 30.74 -15.54 -0.18
N SER A 56 31.83 -14.80 -0.36
CA SER A 56 31.90 -13.57 -1.16
C SER A 56 33.16 -13.65 -2.04
N THR A 57 33.02 -13.38 -3.34
CA THR A 57 34.13 -13.32 -4.30
C THR A 57 34.06 -12.01 -5.07
N VAL A 58 35.21 -11.34 -5.20
CA VAL A 58 35.37 -10.15 -6.05
C VAL A 58 36.44 -10.47 -7.10
N ASN A 59 36.09 -10.35 -8.37
CA ASN A 59 37.01 -10.54 -9.49
C ASN A 59 36.97 -9.32 -10.42
N GLY A 60 37.82 -8.34 -10.14
CA GLY A 60 37.84 -7.06 -10.88
C GLY A 60 36.54 -6.29 -10.66
N ASN A 61 35.71 -6.21 -11.69
CA ASN A 61 34.41 -5.54 -11.64
C ASN A 61 33.22 -6.48 -11.37
N GLN A 62 33.46 -7.78 -11.21
CA GLN A 62 32.44 -8.79 -10.95
C GLN A 62 32.41 -9.16 -9.47
N ILE A 63 31.20 -9.34 -8.94
CA ILE A 63 30.94 -9.69 -7.55
C ILE A 63 30.01 -10.90 -7.57
N GLU A 64 30.33 -11.90 -6.76
CA GLU A 64 29.48 -13.04 -6.50
C GLU A 64 29.41 -13.31 -5.00
N GLN A 65 28.20 -13.43 -4.45
CA GLN A 65 27.99 -13.75 -3.05
C GLN A 65 26.92 -14.84 -2.91
N GLU A 66 27.14 -15.75 -1.97
CA GLU A 66 26.20 -16.79 -1.62
C GLU A 66 25.64 -16.52 -0.22
N LEU A 67 24.31 -16.56 -0.10
CA LEU A 67 23.57 -16.26 1.12
C LEU A 67 22.65 -17.43 1.46
N ALA A 68 22.50 -17.71 2.76
CA ALA A 68 21.47 -18.58 3.31
C ALA A 68 20.54 -17.77 4.21
N ILE A 69 19.25 -17.76 3.90
CA ILE A 69 18.22 -17.10 4.71
C ILE A 69 17.43 -18.17 5.45
N TYR A 70 17.54 -18.18 6.77
CA TYR A 70 16.75 -19.00 7.66
C TYR A 70 15.52 -18.23 8.12
N VAL A 71 14.34 -18.81 7.92
CA VAL A 71 13.10 -18.29 8.51
C VAL A 71 13.09 -18.63 10.00
N ILE A 72 12.76 -17.66 10.85
CA ILE A 72 12.59 -17.87 12.28
C ILE A 72 11.10 -18.04 12.58
N ASP A 73 10.73 -19.21 13.09
CA ASP A 73 9.38 -19.49 13.58
C ASP A 73 9.44 -19.86 15.07
N ASN A 74 8.61 -19.21 15.88
CA ASN A 74 8.60 -19.37 17.35
C ASN A 74 9.99 -19.29 18.00
N GLY A 75 10.82 -18.35 17.52
CA GLY A 75 12.17 -18.12 18.02
C GLY A 75 13.21 -19.19 17.63
N LYS A 76 12.88 -20.10 16.71
CA LYS A 76 13.78 -21.13 16.21
C LYS A 76 13.91 -21.05 14.69
N ARG A 77 15.12 -21.33 14.19
CA ARG A 77 15.33 -21.46 12.75
C ARG A 77 14.60 -22.69 12.21
N ILE A 78 13.89 -22.52 11.11
CA ILE A 78 13.48 -23.66 10.26
C ILE A 78 14.75 -24.28 9.69
N GLU A 79 14.84 -25.61 9.73
CA GLU A 79 16.09 -26.35 9.46
C GLU A 79 16.65 -26.10 8.05
N ASN A 80 15.77 -25.98 7.06
CA ASN A 80 16.15 -25.71 5.68
C ASN A 80 16.13 -24.19 5.40
N PRO A 81 17.23 -23.59 4.92
CA PRO A 81 17.24 -22.19 4.51
C PRO A 81 16.76 -22.01 3.06
N ILE A 82 16.56 -20.75 2.68
CA ILE A 82 16.47 -20.29 1.30
C ILE A 82 17.88 -19.87 0.86
N TYR A 83 18.41 -20.51 -0.17
CA TYR A 83 19.71 -20.17 -0.73
C TYR A 83 19.57 -19.15 -1.86
N ILE A 84 20.35 -18.08 -1.78
CA ILE A 84 20.37 -17.00 -2.78
C ILE A 84 21.80 -16.80 -3.28
N THR A 85 21.94 -16.67 -4.59
CA THR A 85 23.16 -16.18 -5.23
C THR A 85 22.94 -14.75 -5.67
N HIS A 86 23.79 -13.86 -5.18
CA HIS A 86 23.89 -12.48 -5.63
C HIS A 86 25.04 -12.37 -6.62
N SER A 87 24.78 -11.82 -7.80
CA SER A 87 25.83 -11.48 -8.76
C SER A 87 25.69 -10.03 -9.18
N ALA A 88 26.79 -9.29 -9.22
CA ALA A 88 26.79 -7.90 -9.66
C ALA A 88 28.00 -7.54 -10.51
N GLN A 89 27.83 -6.55 -11.38
CA GLN A 89 28.87 -5.97 -12.20
C GLN A 89 28.95 -4.46 -11.96
N VAL A 90 30.15 -3.99 -11.62
CA VAL A 90 30.44 -2.57 -11.43
C VAL A 90 30.82 -1.94 -12.77
N GLY A 91 30.13 -0.86 -13.11
CA GLY A 91 30.40 -0.04 -14.30
C GLY A 91 31.65 0.82 -14.16
N LEU A 92 32.03 1.49 -15.25
CA LEU A 92 33.21 2.36 -15.27
C LEU A 92 33.15 3.42 -14.15
N PHE A 93 34.27 3.60 -13.48
CA PHE A 93 34.47 4.50 -12.34
C PHE A 93 33.50 4.27 -11.15
N GLY A 94 32.83 3.13 -11.09
CA GLY A 94 31.82 2.84 -10.06
C GLY A 94 30.52 3.63 -10.23
N PHE A 95 30.24 4.15 -11.44
CA PHE A 95 29.04 4.95 -11.70
C PHE A 95 27.75 4.15 -11.81
N SER A 96 27.85 2.84 -12.02
CA SER A 96 26.70 1.93 -11.98
C SER A 96 27.09 0.62 -11.32
N VAL A 97 26.10 -0.05 -10.74
CA VAL A 97 26.19 -1.44 -10.29
C VAL A 97 24.95 -2.16 -10.82
N ASP A 98 25.16 -3.08 -11.75
CA ASP A 98 24.11 -3.91 -12.34
C ASP A 98 24.14 -5.28 -11.66
N GLY A 99 23.11 -5.61 -10.91
CA GLY A 99 23.04 -6.82 -10.11
C GLY A 99 21.81 -7.67 -10.37
N LYS A 100 21.90 -8.93 -9.95
CA LYS A 100 20.82 -9.90 -9.99
C LYS A 100 20.85 -10.79 -8.76
N LEU A 101 19.68 -11.27 -8.36
CA LEU A 101 19.51 -12.27 -7.30
C LEU A 101 18.84 -13.51 -7.91
N ILE A 102 19.40 -14.68 -7.63
CA ILE A 102 18.93 -15.97 -8.14
C ILE A 102 18.69 -16.90 -6.97
N LEU A 103 17.56 -17.61 -6.97
CA LEU A 103 17.28 -18.63 -5.96
C LEU A 103 17.90 -19.96 -6.40
N ALA A 104 18.59 -20.64 -5.50
CA ALA A 104 19.08 -21.99 -5.80
C ALA A 104 17.92 -22.99 -5.75
N LYS A 105 17.45 -23.41 -6.93
CA LYS A 105 16.24 -24.25 -7.09
C LYS A 105 16.42 -25.72 -6.70
N ASP A 106 17.66 -26.16 -6.52
CA ASP A 106 18.06 -27.54 -6.32
C ASP A 106 18.35 -27.90 -4.85
N LYS A 107 18.29 -26.92 -3.94
CA LYS A 107 18.55 -27.11 -2.50
C LYS A 107 17.65 -26.26 -1.59
N GLY A 108 17.61 -26.64 -0.31
CA GLY A 108 16.88 -25.89 0.74
C GLY A 108 15.37 -25.85 0.52
N LEU A 109 14.74 -24.79 1.03
CA LEU A 109 13.29 -24.60 0.95
C LEU A 109 12.78 -24.43 -0.49
N ALA A 110 13.59 -23.85 -1.38
CA ALA A 110 13.22 -23.69 -2.78
C ALA A 110 13.02 -25.04 -3.47
N ALA A 111 13.91 -26.02 -3.26
CA ALA A 111 13.77 -27.36 -3.82
C ALA A 111 12.54 -28.10 -3.26
N MET A 112 12.28 -27.98 -1.96
CA MET A 112 11.08 -28.56 -1.34
C MET A 112 9.82 -27.96 -1.96
N PHE A 113 9.75 -26.64 -2.06
CA PHE A 113 8.61 -25.94 -2.65
C PHE A 113 8.40 -26.30 -4.13
N ILE A 114 9.48 -26.36 -4.92
CA ILE A 114 9.43 -26.71 -6.35
C ILE A 114 8.85 -28.11 -6.58
N SER A 115 9.07 -29.04 -5.66
CA SER A 115 8.48 -30.39 -5.74
C SER A 115 6.95 -30.38 -5.60
N GLU A 116 6.37 -29.32 -5.03
CA GLU A 116 4.94 -29.16 -4.78
C GLU A 116 4.24 -28.25 -5.80
N VAL A 117 5.00 -27.61 -6.71
CA VAL A 117 4.48 -26.70 -7.73
C VAL A 117 4.76 -27.16 -9.15
N THR A 118 3.83 -26.83 -10.05
CA THR A 118 3.96 -27.17 -11.48
C THR A 118 5.02 -26.34 -12.23
N SER A 119 5.35 -25.14 -11.75
CA SER A 119 6.42 -24.29 -12.28
C SER A 119 6.87 -23.26 -11.25
N PHE A 120 8.13 -22.84 -11.32
CA PHE A 120 8.68 -21.77 -10.48
C PHE A 120 9.73 -20.98 -11.27
N ASN A 121 9.43 -19.72 -11.58
CA ASN A 121 10.33 -18.82 -12.29
C ASN A 121 10.45 -17.48 -11.57
N GLU A 122 11.66 -17.13 -11.18
CA GLU A 122 12.06 -15.91 -10.53
C GLU A 122 13.05 -15.15 -11.40
N ASN A 123 12.97 -13.83 -11.37
CA ASN A 123 13.94 -12.97 -12.00
C ASN A 123 13.98 -11.64 -11.24
N ILE A 124 15.07 -11.40 -10.51
CA ILE A 124 15.26 -10.18 -9.72
C ILE A 124 16.53 -9.50 -10.23
N ASN A 125 16.38 -8.32 -10.83
CA ASN A 125 17.49 -7.49 -11.32
C ASN A 125 17.42 -6.11 -10.71
N TYR A 126 18.57 -5.50 -10.48
CA TYR A 126 18.65 -4.12 -10.07
C TYR A 126 19.81 -3.40 -10.77
N THR A 127 19.68 -2.09 -10.93
CA THR A 127 20.74 -1.18 -11.32
C THR A 127 20.79 -0.05 -10.31
N LEU A 128 21.90 0.06 -9.57
CA LEU A 128 22.19 1.20 -8.72
C LEU A 128 23.04 2.21 -9.50
N ARG A 129 22.71 3.49 -9.40
CA ARG A 129 23.54 4.58 -9.92
C ARG A 129 23.91 5.51 -8.76
N PRO A 130 25.08 5.31 -8.14
CA PRO A 130 25.47 6.08 -6.96
C PRO A 130 25.56 7.59 -7.22
N THR A 131 25.95 8.01 -8.42
CA THR A 131 26.11 9.43 -8.78
C THR A 131 24.80 10.20 -8.75
N THR A 132 23.70 9.56 -9.12
CA THR A 132 22.36 10.12 -9.14
C THR A 132 21.51 9.67 -7.95
N HIS A 133 22.08 8.88 -7.04
CA HIS A 133 21.36 8.27 -5.91
C HIS A 133 20.06 7.58 -6.34
N SER A 134 20.10 6.88 -7.48
CA SER A 134 18.92 6.25 -8.06
C SER A 134 19.04 4.73 -8.13
N ILE A 135 17.90 4.05 -8.05
CA ILE A 135 17.76 2.61 -8.24
C ILE A 135 16.75 2.34 -9.35
N ASP A 136 17.03 1.33 -10.17
CA ASP A 136 16.02 0.62 -10.96
C ASP A 136 16.01 -0.83 -10.49
N LEU A 137 14.91 -1.31 -9.93
CA LEU A 137 14.69 -2.69 -9.49
C LEU A 137 13.54 -3.26 -10.30
N SER A 138 13.71 -4.48 -10.81
CA SER A 138 12.64 -5.26 -11.43
C SER A 138 12.70 -6.68 -10.90
N SER A 139 11.61 -7.12 -10.30
CA SER A 139 11.39 -8.47 -9.82
C SER A 139 10.17 -9.08 -10.51
N LYS A 140 10.29 -10.33 -10.94
CA LYS A 140 9.19 -11.15 -11.42
C LYS A 140 9.26 -12.51 -10.76
N LEU A 141 8.12 -13.00 -10.28
CA LEU A 141 7.96 -14.31 -9.70
C LEU A 141 6.69 -14.94 -10.25
N ASN A 142 6.84 -16.06 -10.94
CA ASN A 142 5.73 -16.84 -11.49
C ASN A 142 5.70 -18.20 -10.80
N ILE A 143 4.60 -18.46 -10.10
CA ILE A 143 4.36 -19.71 -9.39
C ILE A 143 3.27 -20.47 -10.17
N GLY A 144 3.51 -21.76 -10.41
CA GLY A 144 2.53 -22.64 -11.01
C GLY A 144 1.38 -22.94 -10.05
N VAL A 145 0.53 -23.89 -10.45
CA VAL A 145 -0.44 -24.50 -9.53
C VAL A 145 0.31 -25.31 -8.47
N ILE A 146 0.02 -25.02 -7.20
CA ILE A 146 0.31 -25.82 -6.02
C ILE A 146 -0.81 -26.86 -5.89
N GLN A 147 -0.45 -28.14 -5.87
CA GLN A 147 -1.41 -29.22 -5.68
C GLN A 147 -1.45 -29.63 -4.20
N GLY A 148 -2.60 -29.43 -3.57
CA GLY A 148 -2.87 -29.90 -2.22
C GLY A 148 -3.31 -31.37 -2.18
N LYS A 149 -3.54 -31.87 -0.97
CA LYS A 149 -4.19 -33.18 -0.78
C LYS A 149 -5.67 -33.06 -1.16
N HIS A 150 -6.31 -34.17 -1.54
CA HIS A 150 -7.76 -34.20 -1.81
C HIS A 150 -8.28 -33.27 -2.93
N LYS A 151 -7.48 -33.02 -3.97
CA LYS A 151 -7.82 -32.17 -5.15
C LYS A 151 -7.89 -30.66 -4.86
N GLU A 152 -7.44 -30.21 -3.71
CA GLU A 152 -7.23 -28.79 -3.43
C GLU A 152 -6.18 -28.23 -4.39
N THR A 153 -6.42 -27.06 -4.95
CA THR A 153 -5.44 -26.39 -5.81
C THR A 153 -5.33 -24.93 -5.45
N THR A 154 -4.11 -24.44 -5.36
CA THR A 154 -3.84 -23.01 -5.22
C THR A 154 -2.95 -22.58 -6.38
N LYS A 155 -3.38 -21.59 -7.15
CA LYS A 155 -2.56 -20.94 -8.17
C LYS A 155 -2.31 -19.51 -7.72
N ILE A 156 -1.05 -19.15 -7.58
CA ILE A 156 -0.61 -17.77 -7.42
C ILE A 156 0.00 -17.41 -8.77
N GLY A 157 -0.66 -16.61 -9.61
CA GLY A 157 -0.10 -16.29 -10.93
C GLY A 157 1.10 -15.34 -10.87
N GLU A 158 1.33 -14.56 -11.93
CA GLU A 158 2.55 -13.74 -12.01
C GLU A 158 2.51 -12.60 -10.98
N MET A 159 3.52 -12.58 -10.11
CA MET A 159 3.84 -11.46 -9.25
C MET A 159 4.96 -10.66 -9.90
N ALA A 160 4.83 -9.35 -9.98
CA ALA A 160 5.88 -8.47 -10.46
C ALA A 160 5.98 -7.25 -9.57
N MET A 161 7.21 -6.79 -9.35
CA MET A 161 7.52 -5.55 -8.64
C MET A 161 8.54 -4.78 -9.44
N ALA A 162 8.30 -3.49 -9.64
CA ALA A 162 9.27 -2.58 -10.21
C ALA A 162 9.40 -1.36 -9.30
N VAL A 163 10.63 -0.90 -9.08
CA VAL A 163 10.92 0.38 -8.41
C VAL A 163 11.91 1.12 -9.27
N SER A 164 11.67 2.39 -9.55
CA SER A 164 12.60 3.23 -10.31
C SER A 164 12.62 4.64 -9.76
N GLY A 165 13.81 5.23 -9.64
CA GLY A 165 13.96 6.63 -9.25
C GLY A 165 14.96 6.85 -8.11
N THR A 166 14.89 8.01 -7.49
CA THR A 166 15.69 8.42 -6.32
C THR A 166 14.88 8.28 -5.03
N VAL A 167 15.49 8.63 -3.89
CA VAL A 167 14.78 8.70 -2.61
C VAL A 167 13.66 9.75 -2.62
N GLU A 168 13.86 10.86 -3.33
CA GLU A 168 12.93 12.00 -3.38
C GLU A 168 11.88 11.83 -4.48
N ASP A 169 12.24 11.22 -5.61
CA ASP A 169 11.38 11.02 -6.77
C ASP A 169 11.43 9.55 -7.21
N SER A 170 10.39 8.79 -6.87
CA SER A 170 10.31 7.35 -7.18
C SER A 170 8.95 6.90 -7.67
N VAL A 171 8.96 5.86 -8.48
CA VAL A 171 7.80 5.11 -8.91
C VAL A 171 7.96 3.67 -8.45
N MET A 172 6.92 3.12 -7.82
CA MET A 172 6.81 1.70 -7.51
C MET A 172 5.55 1.15 -8.16
N THR A 173 5.69 0.01 -8.82
CA THR A 173 4.56 -0.79 -9.30
C THR A 173 4.67 -2.19 -8.72
N PHE A 174 3.60 -2.69 -8.14
CA PHE A 174 3.46 -4.08 -7.72
C PHE A 174 2.21 -4.68 -8.33
N THR A 175 2.33 -5.85 -8.94
CA THR A 175 1.19 -6.56 -9.53
C THR A 175 1.16 -8.00 -9.07
N VAL A 176 -0.04 -8.50 -8.79
CA VAL A 176 -0.31 -9.94 -8.65
C VAL A 176 -1.44 -10.28 -9.60
N ASP A 177 -1.18 -11.15 -10.57
CA ASP A 177 -2.17 -11.55 -11.56
C ASP A 177 -2.62 -12.99 -11.33
N GLY A 178 -3.88 -13.16 -10.89
CA GLY A 178 -4.56 -14.45 -10.92
C GLY A 178 -4.23 -15.35 -9.73
N LEU A 179 -4.75 -14.98 -8.56
CA LEU A 179 -4.83 -15.86 -7.39
C LEU A 179 -6.11 -16.70 -7.49
N ASN A 180 -5.98 -18.03 -7.55
CA ASN A 180 -7.10 -18.95 -7.58
C ASN A 180 -6.93 -20.02 -6.50
N ILE A 181 -7.94 -20.20 -5.66
CA ILE A 181 -7.97 -21.23 -4.62
C ILE A 181 -9.21 -22.08 -4.84
N HIS A 182 -9.02 -23.39 -4.94
CA HIS A 182 -10.07 -24.39 -4.92
C HIS A 182 -9.86 -25.28 -3.72
N ASP A 183 -10.85 -25.34 -2.82
CA ASP A 183 -10.78 -26.16 -1.62
C ASP A 183 -11.53 -27.50 -1.78
N TYR A 184 -11.39 -28.38 -0.78
CA TYR A 184 -12.02 -29.70 -0.79
C TYR A 184 -13.56 -29.67 -0.72
N ASN A 185 -14.16 -28.56 -0.25
CA ASN A 185 -15.61 -28.39 -0.16
C ASN A 185 -16.23 -27.90 -1.47
N GLY A 186 -15.41 -27.68 -2.50
CA GLY A 186 -15.84 -27.15 -3.79
C GLY A 186 -15.94 -25.63 -3.81
N ASN A 187 -15.43 -24.93 -2.78
CA ASN A 187 -15.36 -23.48 -2.79
C ASN A 187 -14.31 -23.03 -3.78
N MET A 188 -14.58 -21.93 -4.49
CA MET A 188 -13.65 -21.29 -5.40
C MET A 188 -13.49 -19.83 -5.04
N PHE A 189 -12.25 -19.42 -4.81
CA PHE A 189 -11.85 -18.04 -4.63
C PHE A 189 -10.97 -17.66 -5.82
N ASN A 190 -11.39 -16.65 -6.56
CA ASN A 190 -10.63 -16.08 -7.67
C ASN A 190 -10.42 -14.60 -7.36
N PHE A 191 -9.17 -14.17 -7.34
CA PHE A 191 -8.81 -12.77 -7.41
C PHE A 191 -8.05 -12.60 -8.72
N GLY A 192 -8.52 -11.67 -9.54
CA GLY A 192 -7.90 -11.32 -10.80
C GLY A 192 -6.60 -10.56 -10.60
N LYS A 193 -6.43 -9.46 -11.33
CA LYS A 193 -5.21 -8.67 -11.26
C LYS A 193 -5.33 -7.60 -10.18
N LEU A 194 -4.49 -7.69 -9.15
CA LEU A 194 -4.17 -6.61 -8.22
C LEU A 194 -3.00 -5.80 -8.80
N THR A 195 -3.14 -4.49 -8.86
CA THR A 195 -2.04 -3.55 -9.16
C THR A 195 -1.97 -2.51 -8.06
N ILE A 196 -0.77 -2.22 -7.58
CA ILE A 196 -0.47 -1.15 -6.64
C ILE A 196 0.59 -0.29 -7.31
N ASP A 197 0.21 0.92 -7.73
CA ASP A 197 1.10 1.92 -8.28
C ASP A 197 1.29 3.03 -7.26
N GLN A 198 2.53 3.37 -6.97
CA GLN A 198 2.89 4.46 -6.09
C GLN A 198 3.83 5.41 -6.83
N VAL A 199 3.56 6.69 -6.73
CA VAL A 199 4.43 7.76 -7.23
C VAL A 199 4.72 8.70 -6.08
N THR A 200 5.99 8.85 -5.76
CA THR A 200 6.51 9.79 -4.78
C THR A 200 7.33 10.84 -5.50
N THR A 201 7.06 12.10 -5.20
CA THR A 201 7.87 13.25 -5.63
C THR A 201 8.03 14.20 -4.45
N ALA A 202 8.92 15.18 -4.56
CA ALA A 202 9.10 16.20 -3.52
C ALA A 202 7.80 16.93 -3.12
N GLU A 203 6.83 17.08 -4.04
CA GLU A 203 5.62 17.88 -3.82
C GLU A 203 4.34 17.03 -3.69
N ASN A 204 4.38 15.75 -4.09
CA ASN A 204 3.18 14.93 -4.19
C ASN A 204 3.47 13.45 -4.00
N HIS A 205 2.60 12.78 -3.24
CA HIS A 205 2.56 11.32 -3.15
C HIS A 205 1.22 10.82 -3.64
N THR A 206 1.24 9.85 -4.56
CA THR A 206 0.05 9.20 -5.11
C THR A 206 0.15 7.69 -4.91
N LEU A 207 -0.97 7.07 -4.51
CA LEU A 207 -1.13 5.62 -4.40
C LEU A 207 -2.40 5.22 -5.14
N ASP A 208 -2.28 4.36 -6.15
CA ASP A 208 -3.38 3.79 -6.92
C ASP A 208 -3.39 2.27 -6.74
N ILE A 209 -4.41 1.76 -6.06
CA ILE A 209 -4.64 0.33 -5.86
C ILE A 209 -5.84 -0.06 -6.72
N THR A 210 -5.64 -0.99 -7.65
CA THR A 210 -6.71 -1.51 -8.49
C THR A 210 -6.80 -3.03 -8.37
N LEU A 211 -8.01 -3.55 -8.29
CA LEU A 211 -8.32 -4.96 -8.38
C LEU A 211 -9.36 -5.14 -9.48
N SER A 212 -8.93 -5.71 -10.61
CA SER A 212 -9.71 -5.75 -11.86
C SER A 212 -11.02 -6.51 -11.70
N ASN A 213 -10.96 -7.65 -11.03
CA ASN A 213 -12.08 -8.54 -10.83
C ASN A 213 -11.76 -9.59 -9.77
N GLY A 214 -12.79 -10.27 -9.30
CA GLY A 214 -12.67 -11.49 -8.54
C GLY A 214 -14.03 -12.09 -8.24
N SER A 215 -14.01 -13.29 -7.67
CA SER A 215 -15.21 -14.02 -7.31
C SER A 215 -14.99 -14.97 -6.16
N ILE A 216 -16.03 -15.12 -5.36
CA ILE A 216 -16.17 -16.17 -4.36
C ILE A 216 -17.37 -17.00 -4.78
N LEU A 217 -17.18 -18.30 -4.96
CA LEU A 217 -18.25 -19.26 -5.20
C LEU A 217 -18.19 -20.33 -4.13
N ASP A 218 -19.33 -20.56 -3.49
CA ASP A 218 -19.53 -21.66 -2.57
C ASP A 218 -20.91 -22.32 -2.82
N PRO A 219 -21.25 -23.42 -2.14
CA PRO A 219 -22.57 -24.03 -2.29
C PRO A 219 -23.76 -23.15 -1.85
N SER A 220 -23.52 -22.06 -1.12
CA SER A 220 -24.56 -21.14 -0.63
C SER A 220 -24.84 -19.97 -1.57
N GLY A 221 -23.92 -19.68 -2.50
CA GLY A 221 -24.07 -18.64 -3.50
C GLY A 221 -22.78 -18.22 -4.18
N SER A 222 -22.86 -17.11 -4.91
CA SER A 222 -21.71 -16.46 -5.54
C SER A 222 -21.65 -14.97 -5.21
N LEU A 223 -20.43 -14.46 -5.16
CA LEU A 223 -20.12 -13.05 -5.12
C LEU A 223 -19.11 -12.78 -6.24
N HIS A 224 -19.38 -11.82 -7.11
CA HIS A 224 -18.46 -11.36 -8.14
C HIS A 224 -18.25 -9.86 -7.94
N PHE A 225 -17.03 -9.38 -8.12
CA PHE A 225 -16.73 -7.95 -8.11
C PHE A 225 -15.85 -7.58 -9.30
N LYS A 226 -15.95 -6.33 -9.74
CA LYS A 226 -15.16 -5.76 -10.83
C LYS A 226 -14.76 -4.33 -10.51
N ASP A 227 -13.58 -3.96 -11.01
CA ASP A 227 -13.05 -2.61 -11.02
C ASP A 227 -13.09 -1.96 -9.63
N ILE A 228 -12.52 -2.64 -8.64
CA ILE A 228 -12.28 -2.03 -7.32
C ILE A 228 -11.05 -1.14 -7.46
N LYS A 229 -11.18 0.12 -7.07
CA LYS A 229 -10.11 1.10 -7.12
C LYS A 229 -10.03 1.89 -5.82
N LEU A 230 -8.82 2.19 -5.39
CA LEU A 230 -8.51 3.20 -4.38
C LEU A 230 -7.39 4.08 -4.93
N LEU A 231 -7.70 5.34 -5.20
CA LEU A 231 -6.71 6.35 -5.53
C LEU A 231 -6.63 7.35 -4.37
N THR A 232 -5.43 7.51 -3.82
CA THR A 232 -5.13 8.58 -2.88
C THR A 232 -4.00 9.44 -3.44
N SER A 233 -4.10 10.75 -3.24
CA SER A 233 -3.01 11.67 -3.56
C SER A 233 -2.90 12.73 -2.48
N THR A 234 -1.69 13.02 -2.01
CA THR A 234 -1.44 14.10 -1.06
C THR A 234 -0.37 15.04 -1.57
N GLY A 235 -0.68 16.33 -1.57
CA GLY A 235 0.35 17.35 -1.71
C GLY A 235 1.15 17.45 -0.42
N VAL A 236 2.47 17.56 -0.51
CA VAL A 236 3.37 17.73 0.64
C VAL A 236 3.59 19.21 0.87
N GLY A 237 3.25 19.70 2.06
CA GLY A 237 3.48 21.08 2.49
C GLY A 237 3.15 21.27 3.98
N ASP A 238 3.20 22.50 4.48
CA ASP A 238 2.90 22.83 5.88
C ASP A 238 1.47 22.43 6.28
N MET A 239 0.54 22.47 5.32
CA MET A 239 -0.81 21.95 5.46
C MET A 239 -1.12 21.04 4.27
N SER A 240 -1.27 19.76 4.56
CA SER A 240 -1.52 18.74 3.55
C SER A 240 -3.01 18.57 3.27
N ALA A 241 -3.29 18.20 2.03
CA ALA A 241 -4.62 17.85 1.57
C ALA A 241 -4.56 16.50 0.85
N ILE A 242 -5.42 15.59 1.29
CA ILE A 242 -5.52 14.23 0.77
C ILE A 242 -6.77 14.18 -0.11
N ASN A 243 -6.58 13.96 -1.41
CA ASN A 243 -7.67 13.53 -2.27
C ASN A 243 -7.84 12.01 -2.10
N TYR A 244 -9.07 11.59 -1.96
CA TYR A 244 -9.47 10.19 -1.79
C TYR A 244 -10.53 9.86 -2.83
N ASP A 245 -10.32 8.79 -3.59
CA ASP A 245 -11.27 8.27 -4.57
C ASP A 245 -11.27 6.74 -4.51
N TRP A 246 -12.24 6.20 -3.79
CA TRP A 246 -12.49 4.76 -3.70
C TRP A 246 -13.76 4.41 -4.46
N THR A 247 -13.70 3.39 -5.30
CA THR A 247 -14.86 2.93 -6.07
C THR A 247 -14.86 1.41 -6.19
N ILE A 248 -16.06 0.85 -6.23
CA ILE A 248 -16.33 -0.48 -6.73
C ILE A 248 -17.20 -0.34 -7.99
N GLY A 249 -16.66 -0.75 -9.13
CA GLY A 249 -17.33 -0.62 -10.43
C GLY A 249 -18.58 -1.49 -10.53
N SER A 250 -18.52 -2.74 -10.08
CA SER A 250 -19.71 -3.59 -9.91
C SER A 250 -19.50 -4.69 -8.87
N VAL A 251 -20.58 -5.08 -8.19
CA VAL A 251 -20.68 -6.25 -7.33
C VAL A 251 -21.97 -6.99 -7.68
N ASP A 252 -21.83 -8.27 -7.99
CA ASP A 252 -22.95 -9.18 -8.16
C ASP A 252 -22.95 -10.16 -6.97
N VAL A 253 -24.08 -10.30 -6.28
CA VAL A 253 -24.28 -11.28 -5.21
C VAL A 253 -25.47 -12.13 -5.58
N ASN A 254 -25.30 -13.45 -5.57
CA ASN A 254 -26.37 -14.39 -5.84
C ASN A 254 -26.40 -15.47 -4.76
N SER A 255 -27.38 -15.42 -3.87
CA SER A 255 -27.61 -16.43 -2.85
C SER A 255 -29.10 -16.76 -2.72
N ALA A 256 -29.44 -17.78 -1.92
CA ALA A 256 -30.83 -18.15 -1.68
C ALA A 256 -31.68 -17.03 -1.03
N THR A 257 -31.05 -16.05 -0.38
CA THR A 257 -31.74 -14.98 0.37
C THR A 257 -31.56 -13.60 -0.24
N LEU A 258 -30.58 -13.43 -1.15
CA LEU A 258 -30.23 -12.12 -1.68
C LEU A 258 -29.68 -12.25 -3.11
N THR A 259 -30.32 -11.54 -4.04
CA THR A 259 -29.77 -11.27 -5.37
C THR A 259 -29.54 -9.78 -5.51
N LEU A 260 -28.28 -9.40 -5.78
CA LEU A 260 -27.83 -8.06 -6.11
C LEU A 260 -27.10 -8.15 -7.44
N ASP A 261 -27.55 -7.42 -8.43
CA ASP A 261 -26.89 -7.34 -9.74
C ASP A 261 -26.39 -5.92 -9.96
N ASP A 262 -25.18 -5.79 -10.50
CA ASP A 262 -24.51 -4.55 -10.87
C ASP A 262 -24.50 -3.51 -9.74
N PHE A 263 -24.29 -3.95 -8.50
CA PHE A 263 -24.22 -3.06 -7.34
C PHE A 263 -22.92 -2.25 -7.37
N LYS A 264 -23.03 -0.92 -7.37
CA LYS A 264 -21.89 0.01 -7.42
C LYS A 264 -21.84 0.80 -6.13
N MET A 265 -20.63 1.09 -5.67
CA MET A 265 -20.45 2.03 -4.57
C MET A 265 -19.14 2.77 -4.68
N GLY A 266 -19.05 3.91 -4.02
CA GLY A 266 -17.79 4.64 -3.93
C GLY A 266 -17.86 5.78 -2.93
N LEU A 267 -16.68 6.29 -2.61
CA LEU A 267 -16.46 7.44 -1.76
C LEU A 267 -15.38 8.29 -2.38
N LYS A 268 -15.73 9.52 -2.71
CA LYS A 268 -14.78 10.55 -3.13
C LYS A 268 -14.77 11.68 -2.14
N GLY A 269 -13.65 12.38 -2.05
CA GLY A 269 -13.57 13.66 -1.36
C GLY A 269 -12.15 14.13 -1.17
N ARG A 270 -12.04 15.32 -0.58
CA ARG A 270 -10.77 15.99 -0.31
C ARG A 270 -10.72 16.40 1.15
N LEU A 271 -9.82 15.77 1.88
CA LEU A 271 -9.60 16.01 3.30
C LEU A 271 -8.44 17.00 3.44
N GLU A 272 -8.70 18.14 4.06
CA GLU A 272 -7.80 19.29 4.19
C GLU A 272 -7.62 19.61 5.67
N GLY A 273 -6.47 20.20 6.03
CA GLY A 273 -6.28 20.75 7.37
C GLY A 273 -5.22 20.06 8.23
N PHE A 274 -4.46 19.10 7.69
CA PHE A 274 -3.48 18.37 8.50
C PHE A 274 -2.07 18.89 8.36
N ASP A 275 -1.38 18.99 9.49
CA ASP A 275 0.06 19.11 9.55
C ASP A 275 0.70 17.73 9.31
N SER A 276 1.43 17.59 8.20
CA SER A 276 2.11 16.34 7.85
C SER A 276 3.15 15.92 8.89
N ASN A 277 3.82 16.86 9.55
CA ASN A 277 4.82 16.53 10.56
C ASN A 277 4.16 15.90 11.78
N LYS A 278 3.02 16.44 12.24
CA LYS A 278 2.26 15.85 13.35
C LYS A 278 1.73 14.46 13.01
N LEU A 279 1.30 14.22 11.77
CA LEU A 279 0.86 12.89 11.33
C LEU A 279 2.02 11.88 11.33
N MET A 280 3.22 12.29 10.89
CA MET A 280 4.42 11.46 10.93
C MET A 280 4.83 11.15 12.38
N ASP A 281 4.83 12.16 13.25
CA ASP A 281 5.13 11.99 14.68
C ASP A 281 4.12 11.06 15.36
N TYR A 282 2.83 11.19 15.04
CA TYR A 282 1.78 10.29 15.54
C TYR A 282 2.04 8.85 15.09
N SER A 283 2.35 8.63 13.81
CA SER A 283 2.71 7.31 13.30
C SER A 283 3.90 6.72 14.05
N ASN A 284 4.95 7.52 14.28
CA ASN A 284 6.15 7.08 15.01
C ASN A 284 5.84 6.69 16.46
N LEU A 285 4.98 7.45 17.15
CA LEU A 285 4.55 7.15 18.52
C LEU A 285 3.75 5.84 18.59
N VAL A 286 2.82 5.63 17.65
CA VAL A 286 2.02 4.39 17.57
C VAL A 286 2.92 3.19 17.28
N SER A 287 3.81 3.28 16.29
CA SER A 287 4.76 2.19 15.97
C SER A 287 5.69 1.87 17.14
N SER A 288 6.06 2.88 17.92
CA SER A 288 6.88 2.74 19.13
C SER A 288 6.09 2.33 20.38
N HIS A 289 4.79 2.02 20.26
CA HIS A 289 3.88 1.65 21.35
C HIS A 289 3.79 2.70 22.48
N ARG A 290 4.02 3.98 22.17
CA ARG A 290 3.90 5.12 23.11
C ARG A 290 2.49 5.69 23.05
N LEU A 291 1.50 4.87 23.46
CA LEU A 291 0.08 5.14 23.22
C LEU A 291 -0.46 6.39 23.94
N ASP A 292 -0.03 6.67 25.18
CA ASP A 292 -0.49 7.87 25.91
C ASP A 292 -0.08 9.18 25.21
N GLU A 293 1.12 9.20 24.62
CA GLU A 293 1.63 10.33 23.86
C GLU A 293 0.97 10.40 22.48
N ALA A 294 0.70 9.26 21.86
CA ALA A 294 -0.06 9.18 20.62
C ALA A 294 -1.48 9.74 20.82
N ASP A 295 -2.17 9.40 21.91
CA ASP A 295 -3.50 9.91 22.22
C ASP A 295 -3.51 11.42 22.44
N ALA A 296 -2.50 11.95 23.14
CA ALA A 296 -2.34 13.39 23.33
C ALA A 296 -2.11 14.13 22.00
N LEU A 297 -1.25 13.57 21.13
CA LEU A 297 -0.99 14.13 19.81
C LEU A 297 -2.19 14.00 18.87
N PHE A 298 -2.95 12.92 18.96
CA PHE A 298 -4.20 12.75 18.22
C PHE A 298 -5.24 13.81 18.60
N ALA A 299 -5.40 14.10 19.90
CA ALA A 299 -6.28 15.16 20.37
C ALA A 299 -5.84 16.54 19.86
N GLU A 300 -4.53 16.77 19.70
CA GLU A 300 -3.97 17.98 19.09
C GLU A 300 -4.29 18.06 17.59
N ILE A 301 -4.07 16.97 16.84
CA ILE A 301 -4.39 16.88 15.41
C ILE A 301 -5.90 17.14 15.17
N LEU A 302 -6.78 16.56 16.00
CA LEU A 302 -8.20 16.87 15.95
C LEU A 302 -8.48 18.34 16.29
N GLY A 303 -7.73 18.91 17.22
CA GLY A 303 -7.87 20.28 17.68
C GLY A 303 -7.44 21.34 16.67
N ASP A 304 -6.55 20.99 15.74
CA ASP A 304 -6.17 21.81 14.59
C ASP A 304 -7.35 22.00 13.60
N GLY A 305 -8.40 21.20 13.76
CA GLY A 305 -9.57 21.20 12.89
C GLY A 305 -9.29 20.52 11.54
N PHE A 306 -10.35 20.15 10.83
CA PHE A 306 -10.22 19.61 9.48
C PHE A 306 -11.42 19.98 8.63
N LYS A 307 -11.25 19.90 7.31
CA LYS A 307 -12.31 20.08 6.34
C LYS A 307 -12.32 18.91 5.37
N PHE A 308 -13.40 18.14 5.37
CA PHE A 308 -13.66 17.14 4.35
C PHE A 308 -14.64 17.72 3.33
N SER A 309 -14.13 18.06 2.15
CA SER A 309 -14.88 18.75 1.09
C SER A 309 -15.10 17.85 -0.11
N ASN A 310 -16.08 18.21 -0.95
CA ASN A 310 -16.43 17.48 -2.16
C ASN A 310 -16.70 15.99 -1.89
N ILE A 311 -17.30 15.70 -0.72
CA ILE A 311 -17.72 14.35 -0.37
C ILE A 311 -18.72 13.90 -1.43
N ASP A 312 -18.51 12.72 -1.98
CA ASP A 312 -19.48 12.02 -2.82
C ASP A 312 -19.43 10.54 -2.44
N PHE A 313 -20.29 10.17 -1.50
CA PHE A 313 -20.56 8.77 -1.18
C PHE A 313 -21.75 8.31 -1.99
N TYR A 314 -21.61 7.29 -2.82
CA TYR A 314 -22.70 6.78 -3.63
C TYR A 314 -22.87 5.27 -3.49
N VAL A 315 -24.11 4.84 -3.65
CA VAL A 315 -24.54 3.45 -3.76
C VAL A 315 -25.57 3.38 -4.89
N ASN A 316 -25.21 2.77 -6.01
CA ASN A 316 -25.96 2.85 -7.26
C ASN A 316 -26.31 4.31 -7.59
N ASP A 317 -27.59 4.62 -7.80
CA ASP A 317 -28.09 5.98 -8.08
C ASP A 317 -28.40 6.80 -6.82
N SER A 318 -28.15 6.25 -5.62
CA SER A 318 -28.27 7.00 -4.35
C SER A 318 -26.93 7.62 -3.99
N SER A 319 -26.95 8.81 -3.38
CA SER A 319 -25.72 9.51 -3.00
C SER A 319 -25.89 10.41 -1.78
N ILE A 320 -24.80 10.65 -1.07
CA ILE A 320 -24.62 11.68 -0.06
C ILE A 320 -23.47 12.55 -0.53
N LYS A 321 -23.75 13.82 -0.84
CA LYS A 321 -22.77 14.77 -1.37
C LYS A 321 -22.64 15.98 -0.48
N GLY A 322 -21.46 16.57 -0.38
CA GLY A 322 -21.29 17.86 0.32
C GLY A 322 -19.98 17.96 1.09
N GLY A 323 -20.06 18.39 2.36
CA GLY A 323 -18.87 18.59 3.17
C GLY A 323 -19.10 18.58 4.67
N VAL A 324 -18.01 18.30 5.39
CA VAL A 324 -17.91 18.33 6.85
C VAL A 324 -16.74 19.23 7.22
N VAL A 325 -16.95 20.11 8.19
CA VAL A 325 -15.92 20.97 8.76
C VAL A 325 -15.92 20.79 10.26
N LEU A 326 -14.77 20.44 10.82
CA LEU A 326 -14.50 20.53 12.24
C LEU A 326 -13.69 21.78 12.49
N THR A 327 -14.25 22.75 13.21
CA THR A 327 -13.52 23.97 13.55
C THR A 327 -12.48 23.71 14.64
N GLN A 328 -11.40 24.51 14.62
CA GLN A 328 -10.34 24.47 15.63
C GLN A 328 -10.87 24.58 17.05
N ARG A 329 -10.41 23.69 17.92
CA ARG A 329 -10.78 23.67 19.34
C ARG A 329 -9.76 22.88 20.15
N ASN A 330 -9.49 23.29 21.37
CA ASN A 330 -8.62 22.51 22.24
C ASN A 330 -9.41 21.34 22.87
N TYR A 331 -9.04 20.11 22.53
CA TYR A 331 -9.60 18.88 23.11
C TYR A 331 -8.72 18.24 24.19
N GLN A 332 -7.50 18.76 24.41
CA GLN A 332 -6.55 18.17 25.36
C GLN A 332 -7.08 18.23 26.80
N GLY A 333 -6.93 17.13 27.52
CA GLY A 333 -7.33 17.03 28.93
C GLY A 333 -8.84 16.97 29.17
N LEU A 334 -9.67 16.98 28.12
CA LEU A 334 -11.11 16.79 28.26
C LEU A 334 -11.45 15.31 28.50
N PRO A 335 -12.35 14.99 29.45
CA PRO A 335 -12.95 13.67 29.54
C PRO A 335 -13.67 13.29 28.24
N GLN A 336 -13.66 12.01 27.87
CA GLN A 336 -14.21 11.51 26.60
C GLN A 336 -15.63 12.01 26.29
N ARG A 337 -16.52 12.07 27.30
CA ARG A 337 -17.88 12.58 27.13
C ARG A 337 -17.92 14.06 26.72
N GLN A 338 -17.03 14.88 27.27
CA GLN A 338 -16.93 16.31 26.93
C GLN A 338 -16.29 16.51 25.56
N ILE A 339 -15.42 15.59 25.11
CA ILE A 339 -14.89 15.60 23.74
C ILE A 339 -16.05 15.40 22.74
N THR A 340 -16.93 14.42 22.97
CA THR A 340 -18.08 14.18 22.07
C THR A 340 -18.99 15.41 21.96
N GLU A 341 -19.33 16.03 23.09
CA GLU A 341 -20.15 17.25 23.12
C GLU A 341 -19.42 18.41 22.40
N ALA A 342 -18.12 18.58 22.68
CA ALA A 342 -17.32 19.63 22.05
C ALA A 342 -17.18 19.47 20.53
N ILE A 343 -17.07 18.24 20.04
CA ILE A 343 -17.05 17.91 18.62
C ILE A 343 -18.40 18.23 17.98
N ALA A 344 -19.52 17.81 18.60
CA ALA A 344 -20.85 18.07 18.06
C ALA A 344 -21.13 19.58 17.90
N ASP A 345 -20.65 20.39 18.83
CA ASP A 345 -20.77 21.85 18.77
C ASP A 345 -19.85 22.48 17.70
N ALA A 346 -18.63 21.94 17.55
CA ALA A 346 -17.61 22.46 16.63
C ALA A 346 -17.75 21.96 15.19
N MET A 347 -18.62 20.98 14.95
CA MET A 347 -18.84 20.39 13.64
C MET A 347 -19.92 21.14 12.87
N SER A 348 -19.60 21.49 11.64
CA SER A 348 -20.55 21.93 10.64
C SER A 348 -20.63 20.91 9.50
N VAL A 349 -21.85 20.55 9.12
CA VAL A 349 -22.13 19.58 8.05
C VAL A 349 -23.13 20.20 7.10
N ASP A 350 -22.87 20.08 5.80
CA ASP A 350 -23.83 20.39 4.74
C ASP A 350 -23.80 19.22 3.75
N LEU A 351 -24.88 18.43 3.75
CA LEU A 351 -24.99 17.22 2.93
C LEU A 351 -26.30 17.21 2.14
N ASP A 352 -26.18 17.06 0.83
CA ASP A 352 -27.25 16.75 -0.08
C ASP A 352 -27.38 15.23 -0.23
N VAL A 353 -28.51 14.69 0.23
CA VAL A 353 -28.83 13.26 0.23
C VAL A 353 -29.85 12.98 -0.86
N THR A 354 -29.57 11.99 -1.70
CA THR A 354 -30.48 11.45 -2.71
C THR A 354 -30.61 9.94 -2.51
N LEU A 355 -31.82 9.43 -2.29
CA LEU A 355 -32.09 8.01 -2.09
C LEU A 355 -33.11 7.51 -3.11
N THR A 356 -32.82 6.38 -3.76
CA THR A 356 -33.78 5.72 -4.63
C THR A 356 -34.87 5.00 -3.82
N PRO A 357 -36.06 4.73 -4.39
CA PRO A 357 -37.09 3.92 -3.74
C PRO A 357 -36.57 2.56 -3.25
N GLN A 358 -35.64 1.96 -3.99
CA GLN A 358 -35.03 0.68 -3.64
C GLN A 358 -34.21 0.79 -2.34
N VAL A 359 -33.42 1.86 -2.18
CA VAL A 359 -32.66 2.10 -0.95
C VAL A 359 -33.59 2.44 0.22
N ILE A 360 -34.61 3.27 0.01
CA ILE A 360 -35.65 3.55 1.03
C ILE A 360 -36.27 2.24 1.56
N SER A 361 -36.70 1.37 0.63
CA SER A 361 -37.34 0.10 0.99
C SER A 361 -36.39 -0.85 1.72
N ARG A 362 -35.13 -0.95 1.29
CA ARG A 362 -34.14 -1.86 1.90
C ARG A 362 -33.64 -1.37 3.25
N ALA A 363 -33.43 -0.07 3.40
CA ALA A 363 -33.05 0.55 4.67
C ALA A 363 -34.22 0.59 5.67
N GLY A 364 -35.45 0.30 5.22
CA GLY A 364 -36.64 0.31 6.07
C GLY A 364 -36.99 1.70 6.58
N ILE A 365 -36.72 2.75 5.79
CA ILE A 365 -36.97 4.13 6.22
C ILE A 365 -38.50 4.33 6.33
N PRO A 366 -39.02 4.74 7.51
CA PRO A 366 -40.45 4.84 7.72
C PRO A 366 -41.10 5.89 6.79
N PRO A 367 -42.32 5.65 6.28
CA PRO A 367 -43.04 6.63 5.46
C PRO A 367 -43.21 8.00 6.13
N LYS A 368 -43.28 8.04 7.47
CA LYS A 368 -43.32 9.29 8.21
C LYS A 368 -42.05 10.13 8.00
N VAL A 369 -40.88 9.49 7.96
CA VAL A 369 -39.59 10.16 7.74
C VAL A 369 -39.52 10.68 6.31
N THR A 370 -39.83 9.84 5.32
CA THR A 370 -39.79 10.26 3.91
C THR A 370 -40.79 11.38 3.61
N ASN A 371 -42.00 11.33 4.18
CA ASN A 371 -43.03 12.35 3.97
C ASN A 371 -42.75 13.69 4.67
N GLN A 372 -42.00 13.68 5.79
CA GLN A 372 -41.74 14.89 6.59
C GLN A 372 -40.39 15.54 6.28
N LEU A 373 -39.39 14.74 5.95
CA LEU A 373 -37.99 15.17 5.91
C LEU A 373 -37.35 15.07 4.52
N MET A 374 -38.09 14.58 3.52
CA MET A 374 -37.60 14.40 2.16
C MET A 374 -38.59 14.95 1.12
N THR A 375 -38.08 15.28 -0.05
CA THR A 375 -38.86 15.72 -1.22
C THR A 375 -38.66 14.71 -2.35
N MET A 376 -39.68 14.44 -3.14
CA MET A 376 -39.62 13.44 -4.21
C MET A 376 -39.46 14.13 -5.56
N ASP A 377 -38.53 13.66 -6.40
CA ASP A 377 -38.38 14.14 -7.78
C ASP A 377 -39.31 13.43 -8.77
N GLU A 378 -39.25 13.83 -10.05
CA GLU A 378 -40.01 13.24 -11.15
C GLU A 378 -39.67 11.76 -11.43
N LYS A 379 -38.50 11.30 -10.96
CA LYS A 379 -38.04 9.91 -11.09
C LYS A 379 -38.36 9.07 -9.84
N ASN A 380 -39.11 9.64 -8.89
CA ASN A 380 -39.43 9.06 -7.58
C ASN A 380 -38.23 8.90 -6.62
N ASN A 381 -37.11 9.61 -6.86
CA ASN A 381 -36.02 9.66 -5.90
C ASN A 381 -36.35 10.63 -4.76
N TYR A 382 -35.85 10.32 -3.56
CA TYR A 382 -36.06 11.10 -2.36
C TYR A 382 -34.83 11.96 -2.06
N HIS A 383 -35.04 13.26 -1.94
CA HIS A 383 -34.00 14.26 -1.69
C HIS A 383 -34.15 14.91 -0.31
N SER A 384 -33.04 15.06 0.39
CA SER A 384 -32.98 15.81 1.64
C SER A 384 -31.67 16.56 1.76
N LYS A 385 -31.71 17.78 2.30
CA LYS A 385 -30.53 18.55 2.68
C LYS A 385 -30.37 18.48 4.19
N ILE A 386 -29.32 17.81 4.64
CA ILE A 386 -28.95 17.68 6.06
C ILE A 386 -27.94 18.77 6.40
N ILE A 387 -28.28 19.60 7.39
CA ILE A 387 -27.39 20.64 7.90
C ILE A 387 -27.17 20.40 9.39
N ILE A 388 -25.91 20.32 9.80
CA ILE A 388 -25.50 20.38 11.21
C ILE A 388 -24.76 21.69 11.43
N ALA A 389 -25.21 22.47 12.41
CA ALA A 389 -24.54 23.70 12.82
C ALA A 389 -24.79 23.97 14.30
N ASN A 390 -23.72 24.22 15.06
CA ASN A 390 -23.78 24.53 16.49
C ASN A 390 -24.58 23.48 17.29
N GLY A 391 -24.28 22.19 17.08
CA GLY A 391 -24.96 21.08 17.75
C GLY A 391 -26.42 20.85 17.33
N LYS A 392 -26.97 21.63 16.40
CA LYS A 392 -28.35 21.45 15.88
C LYS A 392 -28.33 20.76 14.54
N VAL A 393 -29.23 19.79 14.38
CA VAL A 393 -29.41 19.04 13.14
C VAL A 393 -30.74 19.42 12.49
N THR A 394 -30.71 19.72 11.20
CA THR A 394 -31.92 19.97 10.41
C THR A 394 -31.91 19.13 9.13
N ALA A 395 -33.08 18.70 8.70
CA ALA A 395 -33.30 18.07 7.40
C ALA A 395 -34.37 18.86 6.63
N ASN A 396 -34.02 19.41 5.46
CA ASN A 396 -34.87 20.31 4.68
C ASN A 396 -35.45 21.47 5.52
N GLY A 397 -34.66 22.01 6.46
CA GLY A 397 -35.07 23.09 7.37
C GLY A 397 -35.94 22.65 8.57
N VAL A 398 -36.31 21.37 8.67
CA VAL A 398 -37.02 20.81 9.83
C VAL A 398 -36.00 20.37 10.88
N SER A 399 -36.15 20.86 12.12
CA SER A 399 -35.30 20.46 13.24
C SER A 399 -35.48 18.98 13.58
N LEU A 400 -34.37 18.25 13.68
CA LEU A 400 -34.33 16.88 14.18
C LEU A 400 -33.91 16.97 15.65
N ASN A 401 -34.85 16.64 16.55
CA ASN A 401 -34.60 16.58 17.99
C ASN A 401 -34.21 15.17 18.43
#